data_AF-A0A1G6GNY7-F1
#
_entry.id   AF-A0A1G6GNY7-F1
#
_cell.length_a   1.000
_cell.length_b   1.000
_cell.length_c   1.000
_cell.angle_alpha   90.00
_cell.angle_beta   90.00
_cell.angle_gamma   90.00
#
_symmetry.space_group_name_H-M   'P 1'
#
loop_
_entity.id
_entity.type
_entity.pdbx_description
1 polymer ?
#
loop_
_entity_poly.entity_id
_entity_poly.type
_entity_poly.pdbx_seq_one_letter_code
_entity_poly.pdbx_strand_id
1 'polypeptide(L)'
;MTFSWLLDKYRGSIQFSDKEVQLLSKDGWDQASQCKAAQYLYQQKLTSLEQIEKQKAHMWHQIHAIGSEFYTQMYQASQKGPVQRLQMLLGQLGAKIDQYHFLQIQGAYHFDAQLAPHAPFLVLLCQDIQQVFKSQTLADYAQGEGELALLAQQIHLLRYWIDRQNINYIRENFPGGNDYQKLLNYQTYYGLALDYQTDATYHNRYQGRFIYPNNFKVQVTAKSKHAEFIIDLVRGDFVTQWDVLKKLDNGLIDSQPDHYGQYELSIIANTESFNFGQVHHKSHWRLDIEHPSDAQLRQRATQQWPYEPDVFDKQQPGQYLDIVKKGGPRDVYAWQEIPLAQRQEVYHNYLANYQNSRSRSLGFAKFAEQQKIAATKAEAAKKKEERDE
;
A
#
# COMPACT_ATOMS: atom_id res chain seq x y z
N MET A 1 -23.35 -8.74 -32.03
CA MET A 1 -22.33 -8.88 -33.10
C MET A 1 -21.52 -10.13 -32.81
N THR A 2 -21.44 -11.07 -33.75
CA THR A 2 -20.73 -12.34 -33.57
C THR A 2 -19.21 -12.13 -33.65
N PHE A 3 -18.42 -12.92 -32.89
CA PHE A 3 -16.95 -12.91 -32.90
C PHE A 3 -16.37 -13.02 -34.32
N SER A 4 -17.02 -13.83 -35.16
CA SER A 4 -16.69 -13.99 -36.57
C SER A 4 -16.77 -12.68 -37.36
N TRP A 5 -17.71 -11.77 -37.09
CA TRP A 5 -17.82 -10.51 -37.83
C TRP A 5 -16.73 -9.50 -37.47
N LEU A 6 -16.32 -9.45 -36.19
CA LEU A 6 -15.24 -8.59 -35.73
C LEU A 6 -13.87 -9.11 -36.20
N LEU A 7 -13.65 -10.42 -36.20
CA LEU A 7 -12.49 -11.04 -36.86
C LEU A 7 -12.50 -10.82 -38.38
N ASP A 8 -13.67 -10.87 -39.01
CA ASP A 8 -13.82 -10.67 -40.46
C ASP A 8 -13.54 -9.25 -40.91
N LYS A 9 -13.87 -8.24 -40.10
CA LYS A 9 -13.58 -6.83 -40.40
C LYS A 9 -12.09 -6.50 -40.36
N TYR A 10 -11.29 -7.28 -39.63
CA TYR A 10 -9.85 -7.03 -39.41
C TYR A 10 -8.96 -8.17 -39.95
N ARG A 11 -9.40 -8.84 -41.02
CA ARG A 11 -8.85 -10.09 -41.62
C ARG A 11 -7.43 -10.04 -42.23
N GLY A 12 -6.64 -8.98 -42.04
CA GLY A 12 -5.26 -8.91 -42.57
C GLY A 12 -4.23 -9.19 -41.49
N SER A 13 -3.48 -10.30 -41.58
CA SER A 13 -2.16 -10.68 -40.96
C SER A 13 -1.84 -10.32 -39.49
N ILE A 14 -2.73 -9.65 -38.76
CA ILE A 14 -2.52 -9.06 -37.44
C ILE A 14 -3.64 -9.56 -36.52
N GLN A 15 -3.73 -10.89 -36.37
CA GLN A 15 -4.65 -11.53 -35.43
C GLN A 15 -3.88 -12.44 -34.48
N PHE A 16 -4.44 -12.62 -33.28
CA PHE A 16 -4.11 -13.77 -32.44
C PHE A 16 -4.51 -15.04 -33.19
N SER A 17 -3.64 -16.04 -33.16
CA SER A 17 -3.95 -17.40 -33.54
C SER A 17 -5.05 -17.98 -32.65
N ASP A 18 -5.75 -19.01 -33.15
CA ASP A 18 -6.75 -19.74 -32.37
C ASP A 18 -6.16 -20.26 -31.04
N LYS A 19 -4.88 -20.65 -31.05
CA LYS A 19 -4.16 -21.09 -29.85
C LYS A 19 -4.01 -19.97 -28.82
N GLU A 20 -3.65 -18.76 -29.23
CA GLU A 20 -3.55 -17.61 -28.33
C GLU A 20 -4.92 -17.20 -27.76
N VAL A 21 -5.97 -17.24 -28.59
CA VAL A 21 -7.35 -17.00 -28.13
C VAL A 21 -7.79 -18.04 -27.09
N GLN A 22 -7.47 -19.31 -27.33
CA GLN A 22 -7.75 -20.39 -26.38
C GLN A 22 -6.98 -20.22 -25.06
N LEU A 23 -5.71 -19.79 -25.12
CA LEU A 23 -4.91 -19.49 -23.93
C LEU A 23 -5.52 -18.35 -23.12
N LEU A 24 -5.85 -17.23 -23.77
CA LEU A 24 -6.50 -16.10 -23.10
C LEU A 24 -7.84 -16.50 -22.47
N SER A 25 -8.63 -17.32 -23.16
CA SER A 25 -9.90 -17.85 -22.63
C SER A 25 -9.68 -18.75 -21.41
N LYS A 26 -8.63 -19.57 -21.42
CA LYS A 26 -8.23 -20.43 -20.29
C LYS A 26 -7.77 -19.61 -19.09
N ASP A 27 -7.08 -18.50 -19.32
CA ASP A 27 -6.68 -17.53 -18.28
C ASP A 27 -7.85 -16.68 -17.79
N GLY A 28 -9.06 -16.96 -18.30
CA GLY A 28 -10.31 -16.36 -17.88
C GLY A 28 -10.73 -15.15 -18.69
N TRP A 29 -9.92 -14.60 -19.60
CA TRP A 29 -10.30 -13.43 -20.41
C TRP A 29 -11.51 -13.72 -21.29
N ASP A 30 -12.52 -12.84 -21.24
CA ASP A 30 -13.70 -12.97 -22.09
C ASP A 30 -13.47 -12.39 -23.49
N GLN A 31 -14.47 -12.58 -24.36
CA GLN A 31 -14.44 -12.13 -25.74
C GLN A 31 -14.25 -10.61 -25.88
N ALA A 32 -14.76 -9.80 -24.95
CA ALA A 32 -14.63 -8.34 -25.03
C ALA A 32 -13.19 -7.90 -24.71
N SER A 33 -12.57 -8.51 -23.70
CA SER A 33 -11.14 -8.33 -23.40
C SER A 33 -10.26 -8.74 -24.60
N GLN A 34 -10.55 -9.89 -25.22
CA GLN A 34 -9.82 -10.36 -26.41
C GLN A 34 -9.99 -9.42 -27.61
N CYS A 35 -11.19 -8.92 -27.85
CA CYS A 35 -11.46 -7.91 -28.88
C CYS A 35 -10.65 -6.63 -28.63
N LYS A 36 -10.57 -6.18 -27.37
CA LYS A 36 -9.76 -5.01 -27.01
C LYS A 36 -8.29 -5.23 -27.37
N ALA A 37 -7.81 -6.45 -27.19
CA ALA A 37 -6.44 -6.78 -27.51
C ALA A 37 -6.15 -6.80 -29.03
N ALA A 38 -7.06 -7.37 -29.82
CA ALA A 38 -6.95 -7.33 -31.28
C ALA A 38 -7.03 -5.90 -31.84
N GLN A 39 -7.89 -5.04 -31.27
CA GLN A 39 -8.01 -3.64 -31.69
C GLN A 39 -6.70 -2.86 -31.52
N TYR A 40 -5.96 -3.10 -30.44
CA TYR A 40 -4.69 -2.44 -30.19
C TYR A 40 -3.65 -2.77 -31.27
N LEU A 41 -3.47 -4.04 -31.61
CA LEU A 41 -2.54 -4.43 -32.67
C LEU A 41 -2.91 -3.80 -34.02
N TYR A 42 -4.21 -3.77 -34.35
CA TYR A 42 -4.68 -3.14 -35.58
C TYR A 42 -4.35 -1.63 -35.62
N GLN A 43 -4.46 -0.94 -34.49
CA GLN A 43 -4.17 0.50 -34.39
C GLN A 43 -2.69 0.85 -34.57
N GLN A 44 -1.78 -0.10 -34.36
CA GLN A 44 -0.33 0.13 -34.53
C GLN A 44 0.08 0.28 -36.00
N LYS A 45 -0.80 0.00 -36.97
CA LYS A 45 -0.54 0.15 -38.42
C LYS A 45 0.77 -0.52 -38.87
N LEU A 46 1.07 -1.69 -38.32
CA LEU A 46 2.31 -2.44 -38.59
C LEU A 46 2.33 -2.89 -40.04
N THR A 47 3.48 -2.74 -40.71
CA THR A 47 3.60 -2.96 -42.16
C THR A 47 4.46 -4.17 -42.54
N SER A 48 5.09 -4.82 -41.55
CA SER A 48 5.94 -6.01 -41.76
C SER A 48 5.67 -7.10 -40.72
N LEU A 49 5.94 -8.36 -41.09
CA LEU A 49 5.79 -9.52 -40.20
C LEU A 49 6.67 -9.41 -38.95
N GLU A 50 7.91 -8.94 -39.10
CA GLU A 50 8.82 -8.76 -37.95
C GLU A 50 8.26 -7.77 -36.93
N GLN A 51 7.72 -6.64 -37.38
CA GLN A 51 7.06 -5.67 -36.51
C GLN A 51 5.82 -6.25 -35.82
N ILE A 52 5.04 -7.06 -36.53
CA ILE A 52 3.86 -7.74 -35.98
C ILE A 52 4.27 -8.70 -34.86
N GLU A 53 5.26 -9.56 -35.09
CA GLU A 53 5.72 -10.54 -34.09
C GLU A 53 6.35 -9.86 -32.88
N LYS A 54 7.17 -8.80 -33.08
CA LYS A 54 7.74 -8.02 -31.97
C LYS A 54 6.64 -7.36 -31.14
N GLN A 55 5.62 -6.79 -31.78
CA GLN A 55 4.52 -6.15 -31.07
C GLN A 55 3.65 -7.17 -30.34
N LYS A 56 3.40 -8.33 -30.94
CA LYS A 56 2.69 -9.44 -30.29
C LYS A 56 3.42 -9.92 -29.04
N ALA A 57 4.73 -10.12 -29.12
CA ALA A 57 5.54 -10.54 -27.96
C ALA A 57 5.49 -9.49 -26.83
N HIS A 58 5.65 -8.20 -27.17
CA HIS A 58 5.54 -7.12 -26.20
C HIS A 58 4.16 -7.06 -25.54
N MET A 59 3.11 -7.17 -26.35
CA MET A 59 1.72 -7.19 -25.87
C MET A 59 1.48 -8.42 -24.98
N TRP A 60 1.96 -9.60 -25.36
CA TRP A 60 1.83 -10.83 -24.56
C TRP A 60 2.45 -10.67 -23.18
N HIS A 61 3.62 -10.02 -23.10
CA HIS A 61 4.23 -9.64 -21.82
C HIS A 61 3.31 -8.71 -21.02
N GLN A 62 2.76 -7.66 -21.63
CA GLN A 62 1.84 -6.75 -20.93
C GLN A 62 0.55 -7.46 -20.45
N ILE A 63 0.00 -8.40 -21.22
CA ILE A 63 -1.18 -9.19 -20.81
C ILE A 63 -0.87 -9.98 -19.52
N HIS A 64 0.35 -10.48 -19.34
CA HIS A 64 0.72 -11.26 -18.15
C HIS A 64 1.23 -10.39 -16.98
N ALA A 65 1.35 -9.08 -17.20
CA ALA A 65 1.75 -8.09 -16.22
C ALA A 65 0.50 -7.36 -15.69
N ILE A 66 -0.03 -7.82 -14.56
CA ILE A 66 -1.21 -7.27 -13.90
C ILE A 66 -1.00 -5.80 -13.58
N GLY A 67 -1.93 -4.98 -14.08
CA GLY A 67 -1.89 -3.53 -13.92
C GLY A 67 -1.03 -2.79 -14.94
N SER A 68 -0.42 -3.50 -15.90
CA SER A 68 0.11 -2.85 -17.10
C SER A 68 -0.98 -2.10 -17.84
N GLU A 69 -0.58 -1.17 -18.73
CA GLU A 69 -1.53 -0.41 -19.53
C GLU A 69 -2.51 -1.34 -20.25
N PHE A 70 -1.99 -2.39 -20.89
CA PHE A 70 -2.81 -3.28 -21.70
C PHE A 70 -3.65 -4.25 -20.87
N TYR A 71 -3.11 -4.82 -19.79
CA TYR A 71 -3.89 -5.61 -18.84
C TYR A 71 -5.08 -4.80 -18.32
N THR A 72 -4.83 -3.54 -17.97
CA THR A 72 -5.85 -2.62 -17.44
C THR A 72 -6.95 -2.36 -18.46
N GLN A 73 -6.59 -2.12 -19.72
CA GLN A 73 -7.56 -1.94 -20.81
C GLN A 73 -8.41 -3.20 -21.04
N MET A 74 -7.80 -4.39 -21.01
CA MET A 74 -8.50 -5.66 -21.14
C MET A 74 -9.43 -5.92 -19.93
N TYR A 75 -8.96 -5.64 -18.72
CA TYR A 75 -9.72 -5.75 -17.48
C TYR A 75 -10.95 -4.83 -17.49
N GLN A 76 -10.79 -3.59 -17.94
CA GLN A 76 -11.88 -2.62 -18.07
C GLN A 76 -12.87 -2.98 -19.19
N ALA A 77 -12.39 -3.58 -20.28
CA ALA A 77 -13.25 -3.99 -21.41
C ALA A 77 -14.07 -5.25 -21.13
N SER A 78 -13.64 -6.08 -20.17
CA SER A 78 -14.32 -7.31 -19.78
C SER A 78 -15.78 -7.04 -19.43
N GLN A 79 -16.67 -7.91 -19.90
CA GLN A 79 -18.10 -7.90 -19.58
C GLN A 79 -18.43 -8.75 -18.34
N LYS A 80 -17.41 -9.31 -17.68
CA LYS A 80 -17.58 -10.06 -16.43
C LYS A 80 -18.05 -9.15 -15.29
N GLY A 81 -18.91 -9.71 -14.44
CA GLY A 81 -19.26 -9.08 -13.18
C GLY A 81 -18.04 -8.91 -12.26
N PRO A 82 -18.07 -7.99 -11.29
CA PRO A 82 -16.96 -7.75 -10.36
C PRO A 82 -16.41 -9.02 -9.69
N VAL A 83 -17.28 -9.92 -9.19
CA VAL A 83 -16.87 -11.19 -8.57
C VAL A 83 -16.01 -12.02 -9.53
N GLN A 84 -16.48 -12.19 -10.77
CA GLN A 84 -15.78 -12.97 -11.79
C GLN A 84 -14.45 -12.32 -12.22
N ARG A 85 -14.36 -10.99 -12.23
CA ARG A 85 -13.11 -10.28 -12.52
C ARG A 85 -12.08 -10.44 -11.40
N LEU A 86 -12.51 -10.38 -10.13
CA LEU A 86 -11.64 -10.65 -8.98
C LEU A 86 -11.17 -12.11 -8.94
N GLN A 87 -12.07 -13.06 -9.18
CA GLN A 87 -11.72 -14.49 -9.28
C GLN A 87 -10.74 -14.75 -10.43
N MET A 88 -10.94 -14.13 -11.60
CA MET A 88 -10.01 -14.21 -12.73
C MET A 88 -8.61 -13.70 -12.33
N LEU A 89 -8.53 -12.51 -11.73
CA LEU A 89 -7.26 -11.93 -11.27
C LEU A 89 -6.54 -12.83 -10.27
N LEU A 90 -7.25 -13.37 -9.27
CA LEU A 90 -6.67 -14.28 -8.28
C LEU A 90 -6.23 -15.61 -8.92
N GLY A 91 -7.00 -16.13 -9.87
CA GLY A 91 -6.64 -17.32 -10.65
C GLY A 91 -5.38 -17.12 -11.49
N GLN A 92 -5.25 -15.97 -12.13
CA GLN A 92 -4.07 -15.56 -12.92
C GLN A 92 -2.81 -15.44 -12.06
N LEU A 93 -2.95 -14.88 -10.85
CA LEU A 93 -1.91 -14.87 -9.82
C LEU A 93 -1.62 -16.26 -9.24
N GLY A 94 -2.44 -17.27 -9.52
CA GLY A 94 -2.33 -18.59 -8.90
C GLY A 94 -2.46 -18.51 -7.36
N ALA A 95 -3.31 -17.60 -6.88
CA ALA A 95 -3.39 -17.23 -5.47
C ALA A 95 -3.98 -18.37 -4.63
N LYS A 96 -3.24 -18.82 -3.62
CA LYS A 96 -3.66 -19.89 -2.70
C LYS A 96 -3.32 -19.54 -1.26
N ILE A 97 -4.28 -19.70 -0.36
CA ILE A 97 -4.04 -19.54 1.08
C ILE A 97 -3.41 -20.85 1.59
N ASP A 98 -2.26 -20.74 2.26
CA ASP A 98 -1.57 -21.89 2.83
C ASP A 98 -2.07 -22.24 4.26
N GLN A 99 -1.46 -23.26 4.87
CA GLN A 99 -1.83 -23.74 6.20
C GLN A 99 -1.61 -22.73 7.33
N TYR A 100 -0.78 -21.69 7.11
CA TYR A 100 -0.53 -20.60 8.06
C TYR A 100 -1.35 -19.35 7.72
N HIS A 101 -2.37 -19.51 6.88
CA HIS A 101 -3.26 -18.44 6.43
C HIS A 101 -2.54 -17.32 5.65
N PHE A 102 -1.42 -17.64 5.00
CA PHE A 102 -0.72 -16.69 4.13
C PHE A 102 -1.12 -16.91 2.67
N LEU A 103 -1.33 -15.82 1.92
CA LEU A 103 -1.64 -15.91 0.50
C LEU A 103 -0.35 -16.08 -0.31
N GLN A 104 -0.16 -17.27 -0.86
CA GLN A 104 0.92 -17.58 -1.80
C GLN A 104 0.49 -17.22 -3.23
N ILE A 105 1.42 -16.72 -4.04
CA ILE A 105 1.24 -16.39 -5.46
C ILE A 105 2.26 -17.19 -6.28
N GLN A 106 1.78 -18.04 -7.19
CA GLN A 106 2.60 -18.90 -8.05
C GLN A 106 2.07 -19.01 -9.49
N GLY A 107 1.18 -18.10 -9.87
CA GLY A 107 0.60 -18.07 -11.22
C GLY A 107 1.58 -17.59 -12.28
N ALA A 108 1.15 -17.69 -13.53
CA ALA A 108 1.91 -17.19 -14.68
C ALA A 108 1.89 -15.66 -14.77
N TYR A 109 0.93 -15.01 -14.12
CA TYR A 109 0.79 -13.56 -14.11
C TYR A 109 1.47 -12.99 -12.87
N HIS A 110 2.05 -11.80 -13.02
CA HIS A 110 2.71 -11.05 -11.96
C HIS A 110 2.27 -9.59 -12.02
N PHE A 111 2.39 -8.84 -10.92
CA PHE A 111 2.19 -7.39 -10.99
C PHE A 111 3.24 -6.77 -11.91
N ASP A 112 2.81 -5.84 -12.77
CA ASP A 112 3.74 -5.08 -13.61
C ASP A 112 4.71 -4.30 -12.71
N ALA A 113 6.02 -4.42 -12.96
CA ALA A 113 7.04 -3.66 -12.23
C ALA A 113 6.83 -2.14 -12.34
N GLN A 114 6.13 -1.67 -13.38
CA GLN A 114 5.77 -0.27 -13.59
C GLN A 114 4.39 0.11 -13.03
N LEU A 115 3.71 -0.80 -12.31
CA LEU A 115 2.44 -0.51 -11.64
C LEU A 115 2.67 0.47 -10.48
N ALA A 116 2.41 1.75 -10.73
CA ALA A 116 2.55 2.80 -9.74
C ALA A 116 1.44 2.76 -8.67
N PRO A 117 1.71 3.22 -7.43
CA PRO A 117 0.70 3.28 -6.36
C PRO A 117 -0.55 4.12 -6.67
N HIS A 118 -0.47 5.03 -7.63
CA HIS A 118 -1.59 5.88 -8.08
C HIS A 118 -2.23 5.38 -9.40
N ALA A 119 -1.85 4.21 -9.89
CA ALA A 119 -2.26 3.74 -11.21
C ALA A 119 -3.78 3.52 -11.32
N PRO A 120 -4.38 3.79 -12.50
CA PRO A 120 -5.81 3.57 -12.74
C PRO A 120 -6.28 2.14 -12.45
N PHE A 121 -5.42 1.15 -12.66
CA PHE A 121 -5.73 -0.25 -12.38
C PHE A 121 -6.13 -0.48 -10.92
N LEU A 122 -5.36 0.06 -9.96
CA LEU A 122 -5.66 -0.11 -8.54
C LEU A 122 -6.99 0.55 -8.16
N VAL A 123 -7.34 1.66 -8.83
CA VAL A 123 -8.65 2.30 -8.65
C VAL A 123 -9.78 1.39 -9.13
N LEU A 124 -9.64 0.76 -10.30
CA LEU A 124 -10.62 -0.18 -10.84
C LEU A 124 -10.76 -1.41 -9.92
N LEU A 125 -9.64 -1.94 -9.43
CA LEU A 125 -9.62 -3.06 -8.49
C LEU A 125 -10.37 -2.72 -7.20
N CYS A 126 -10.09 -1.56 -6.60
CA CYS A 126 -10.81 -1.09 -5.41
C CYS A 126 -12.31 -0.93 -5.67
N GLN A 127 -12.71 -0.42 -6.85
CA GLN A 127 -14.13 -0.29 -7.21
C GLN A 127 -14.84 -1.64 -7.27
N ASP A 128 -14.21 -2.66 -7.88
CA ASP A 128 -14.78 -4.00 -7.94
C ASP A 128 -14.92 -4.61 -6.55
N ILE A 129 -13.89 -4.51 -5.71
CA ILE A 129 -13.91 -5.01 -4.32
C ILE A 129 -15.02 -4.31 -3.53
N GLN A 130 -15.11 -2.98 -3.63
CA GLN A 130 -16.16 -2.19 -2.96
C GLN A 130 -17.56 -2.57 -3.44
N GLN A 131 -17.73 -2.95 -4.72
CA GLN A 131 -19.01 -3.37 -5.28
C GLN A 131 -19.40 -4.78 -4.82
N VAL A 132 -18.45 -5.71 -4.72
CA VAL A 132 -18.67 -7.07 -4.24
C VAL A 132 -19.03 -7.06 -2.75
N PHE A 133 -18.21 -6.41 -1.93
CA PHE A 133 -18.32 -6.43 -0.46
C PHE A 133 -19.03 -5.18 0.07
N LYS A 134 -20.23 -4.91 -0.47
CA LYS A 134 -20.94 -3.65 -0.24
C LYS A 134 -21.99 -3.67 0.86
N SER A 135 -22.37 -4.82 1.41
CA SER A 135 -23.47 -4.88 2.39
C SER A 135 -23.01 -5.19 3.82
N GLN A 136 -21.91 -5.92 3.97
CA GLN A 136 -21.39 -6.38 5.27
C GLN A 136 -19.89 -6.07 5.39
N THR A 137 -19.29 -6.37 6.54
CA THR A 137 -17.84 -6.29 6.70
C THR A 137 -17.16 -7.45 5.96
N LEU A 138 -15.88 -7.28 5.63
CA LEU A 138 -15.11 -8.33 4.97
C LEU A 138 -14.94 -9.54 5.88
N ALA A 139 -14.88 -9.32 7.20
CA ALA A 139 -14.95 -10.37 8.22
C ALA A 139 -16.24 -11.20 8.12
N ASP A 140 -17.41 -10.55 8.04
CA ASP A 140 -18.71 -11.25 7.92
C ASP A 140 -18.76 -12.13 6.68
N TYR A 141 -18.27 -11.63 5.53
CA TYR A 141 -18.23 -12.42 4.30
C TYR A 141 -17.32 -13.64 4.44
N ALA A 142 -16.16 -13.50 5.08
CA ALA A 142 -15.20 -14.58 5.25
C ALA A 142 -15.65 -15.67 6.23
N GLN A 143 -16.57 -15.36 7.14
CA GLN A 143 -17.22 -16.34 8.03
C GLN A 143 -18.34 -17.13 7.35
N GLY A 144 -18.80 -16.70 6.16
CA GLY A 144 -19.79 -17.43 5.38
C GLY A 144 -19.24 -18.71 4.75
N GLU A 145 -20.00 -19.27 3.81
CA GLU A 145 -19.63 -20.50 3.10
C GLU A 145 -19.43 -20.23 1.59
N GLY A 146 -18.67 -21.12 0.95
CA GLY A 146 -18.49 -21.15 -0.50
C GLY A 146 -17.51 -20.11 -1.05
N GLU A 147 -17.65 -19.82 -2.35
CA GLU A 147 -16.67 -19.04 -3.12
C GLU A 147 -16.50 -17.61 -2.61
N LEU A 148 -17.57 -16.98 -2.13
CA LEU A 148 -17.51 -15.59 -1.68
C LEU A 148 -16.75 -15.44 -0.35
N ALA A 149 -16.84 -16.45 0.53
CA ALA A 149 -16.08 -16.48 1.77
C ALA A 149 -14.57 -16.65 1.51
N LEU A 150 -14.22 -17.58 0.61
CA LEU A 150 -12.82 -17.73 0.17
C LEU A 150 -12.31 -16.46 -0.52
N LEU A 151 -13.13 -15.85 -1.38
CA LEU A 151 -12.77 -14.60 -2.06
C LEU A 151 -12.52 -13.47 -1.05
N ALA A 152 -13.32 -13.35 0.00
CA ALA A 152 -13.11 -12.34 1.04
C ALA A 152 -11.76 -12.52 1.76
N GLN A 153 -11.40 -13.76 2.11
CA GLN A 153 -10.10 -14.09 2.72
C GLN A 153 -8.93 -13.78 1.77
N GLN A 154 -9.02 -14.21 0.52
CA GLN A 154 -7.97 -13.96 -0.48
C GLN A 154 -7.79 -12.47 -0.75
N ILE A 155 -8.88 -11.71 -0.87
CA ILE A 155 -8.81 -10.25 -1.09
C ILE A 155 -8.20 -9.56 0.12
N HIS A 156 -8.58 -9.94 1.35
CA HIS A 156 -7.95 -9.41 2.54
C HIS A 156 -6.43 -9.59 2.49
N LEU A 157 -5.95 -10.81 2.23
CA LEU A 157 -4.52 -11.13 2.21
C LEU A 157 -3.79 -10.59 0.97
N LEU A 158 -4.49 -10.33 -0.15
CA LEU A 158 -3.91 -9.79 -1.38
C LEU A 158 -3.29 -8.40 -1.16
N ARG A 159 -3.81 -7.63 -0.20
CA ARG A 159 -3.32 -6.27 0.10
C ARG A 159 -1.81 -6.23 0.32
N TYR A 160 -1.27 -7.23 1.01
CA TYR A 160 0.16 -7.33 1.30
C TYR A 160 1.01 -7.44 0.04
N TRP A 161 0.54 -8.17 -0.99
CA TRP A 161 1.24 -8.26 -2.26
C TRP A 161 1.15 -6.97 -3.08
N ILE A 162 0.05 -6.22 -2.96
CA ILE A 162 -0.08 -4.89 -3.56
C ILE A 162 0.89 -3.92 -2.86
N ASP A 163 1.04 -4.01 -1.53
CA ASP A 163 2.03 -3.22 -0.80
C ASP A 163 3.46 -3.51 -1.25
N ARG A 164 3.81 -4.79 -1.43
CA ARG A 164 5.09 -5.20 -2.01
C ARG A 164 5.36 -4.50 -3.33
N GLN A 165 4.36 -4.51 -4.21
CA GLN A 165 4.46 -3.85 -5.51
C GLN A 165 4.64 -2.34 -5.37
N ASN A 166 3.87 -1.69 -4.50
CA ASN A 166 3.98 -0.25 -4.25
C ASN A 166 5.38 0.13 -3.72
N ILE A 167 5.92 -0.64 -2.78
CA ILE A 167 7.25 -0.44 -2.22
C ILE A 167 8.33 -0.60 -3.27
N ASN A 168 8.30 -1.71 -4.02
CA ASN A 168 9.28 -1.99 -5.06
C ASN A 168 9.24 -0.92 -6.15
N TYR A 169 8.04 -0.50 -6.57
CA TYR A 169 7.89 0.56 -7.54
C TYR A 169 8.62 1.85 -7.11
N ILE A 170 8.44 2.30 -5.87
CA ILE A 170 9.14 3.48 -5.35
C ILE A 170 10.66 3.25 -5.30
N ARG A 171 11.08 2.09 -4.79
CA ARG A 171 12.51 1.75 -4.62
C ARG A 171 13.27 1.66 -5.93
N GLU A 172 12.65 1.12 -6.97
CA GLU A 172 13.28 0.80 -8.25
C GLU A 172 13.24 1.95 -9.25
N ASN A 173 12.22 2.82 -9.19
CA ASN A 173 11.99 3.85 -10.21
C ASN A 173 12.40 5.26 -9.79
N PHE A 174 12.74 5.50 -8.51
CA PHE A 174 13.10 6.82 -8.01
C PHE A 174 14.46 6.83 -7.31
N PRO A 175 15.33 7.81 -7.59
CA PRO A 175 16.59 7.98 -6.87
C PRO A 175 16.33 8.56 -5.47
N GLY A 176 17.26 8.35 -4.54
CA GLY A 176 17.19 8.89 -3.18
C GLY A 176 18.16 8.19 -2.23
N GLY A 177 18.56 8.87 -1.16
CA GLY A 177 19.46 8.31 -0.14
C GLY A 177 18.78 7.27 0.77
N ASN A 178 17.46 7.32 0.89
CA ASN A 178 16.60 6.38 1.60
C ASN A 178 15.22 6.31 0.92
N ASP A 179 14.35 5.43 1.39
CA ASP A 179 13.03 5.19 0.80
C ASP A 179 12.11 6.41 0.88
N TYR A 180 12.17 7.20 1.96
CA TYR A 180 11.37 8.41 2.10
C TYR A 180 11.75 9.46 1.05
N GLN A 181 13.04 9.67 0.80
CA GLN A 181 13.49 10.58 -0.25
C GLN A 181 13.03 10.11 -1.64
N LYS A 182 13.03 8.80 -1.90
CA LYS A 182 12.48 8.21 -3.13
C LYS A 182 10.98 8.50 -3.25
N LEU A 183 10.21 8.34 -2.16
CA LEU A 183 8.79 8.66 -2.12
C LEU A 183 8.51 10.16 -2.36
N LEU A 184 9.34 11.05 -1.83
CA LEU A 184 9.24 12.50 -2.10
C LEU A 184 9.58 12.83 -3.57
N ASN A 185 10.55 12.15 -4.16
CA ASN A 185 10.89 12.32 -5.58
C ASN A 185 9.77 11.81 -6.49
N TYR A 186 9.15 10.69 -6.14
CA TYR A 186 7.94 10.19 -6.79
C TYR A 186 6.78 11.18 -6.70
N GLN A 187 6.54 11.76 -5.53
CA GLN A 187 5.54 12.81 -5.34
C GLN A 187 5.80 14.00 -6.30
N THR A 188 7.03 14.50 -6.34
CA THR A 188 7.40 15.63 -7.21
C THR A 188 7.25 15.29 -8.68
N TYR A 189 7.72 14.12 -9.10
CA TYR A 189 7.68 13.70 -10.50
C TYR A 189 6.25 13.65 -11.06
N TYR A 190 5.30 13.12 -10.27
CA TYR A 190 3.91 13.00 -10.68
C TYR A 190 3.00 14.15 -10.21
N GLY A 191 3.54 15.14 -9.50
CA GLY A 191 2.76 16.26 -8.96
C GLY A 191 1.66 15.82 -7.98
N LEU A 192 1.93 14.78 -7.17
CA LEU A 192 0.95 14.19 -6.25
C LEU A 192 0.92 14.95 -4.92
N ALA A 193 -0.22 14.88 -4.24
CA ALA A 193 -0.30 15.25 -2.82
C ALA A 193 -0.20 13.97 -1.96
N LEU A 194 0.61 14.03 -0.90
CA LEU A 194 0.73 12.98 0.10
C LEU A 194 -0.10 13.33 1.34
N ASP A 195 -0.68 12.33 2.00
CA ASP A 195 -1.31 12.53 3.31
C ASP A 195 -0.41 12.01 4.44
N TYR A 196 -0.22 12.86 5.45
CA TYR A 196 0.56 12.60 6.66
C TYR A 196 -0.33 12.66 7.92
N GLN A 197 -1.65 12.73 7.76
CA GLN A 197 -2.56 13.07 8.85
C GLN A 197 -3.31 11.86 9.41
N THR A 198 -3.34 10.75 8.67
CA THR A 198 -3.91 9.51 9.18
C THR A 198 -3.03 8.91 10.27
N ASP A 199 -3.69 8.54 11.36
CA ASP A 199 -3.10 7.94 12.56
C ASP A 199 -2.16 6.77 12.24
N ALA A 200 -0.97 6.77 12.85
CA ALA A 200 0.04 5.72 12.68
C ALA A 200 0.21 4.85 13.95
N THR A 201 -0.71 4.91 14.91
CA THR A 201 -0.62 4.24 16.22
C THR A 201 -0.37 2.73 16.07
N TYR A 202 -1.13 2.07 15.20
CA TYR A 202 -1.02 0.62 14.99
C TYR A 202 0.25 0.17 14.27
N HIS A 203 1.06 1.11 13.76
CA HIS A 203 2.36 0.87 13.14
C HIS A 203 3.53 1.35 14.02
N ASN A 204 3.26 1.61 15.31
CA ASN A 204 4.23 1.97 16.33
C ASN A 204 4.16 1.02 17.53
N ARG A 205 4.10 -0.27 17.22
CA ARG A 205 4.12 -1.37 18.16
C ARG A 205 5.50 -1.59 18.75
N TYR A 206 5.55 -1.95 20.02
CA TYR A 206 6.77 -1.96 20.81
C TYR A 206 6.80 -3.14 21.80
N GLN A 207 7.98 -3.37 22.37
CA GLN A 207 8.17 -4.23 23.55
C GLN A 207 8.82 -3.42 24.67
N GLY A 208 8.44 -3.73 25.91
CA GLY A 208 8.94 -3.03 27.10
C GLY A 208 8.17 -1.75 27.37
N ARG A 209 8.87 -0.62 27.50
CA ARG A 209 8.27 0.69 27.81
C ARG A 209 8.18 1.54 26.55
N PHE A 210 7.01 2.10 26.27
CA PHE A 210 6.85 3.11 25.22
C PHE A 210 7.64 4.38 25.55
N ILE A 211 8.34 4.94 24.57
CA ILE A 211 9.16 6.14 24.72
C ILE A 211 8.66 7.25 23.78
N TYR A 212 8.64 6.98 22.48
CA TYR A 212 8.07 7.83 21.44
C TYR A 212 7.82 6.98 20.18
N PRO A 213 7.01 7.46 19.21
CA PRO A 213 6.82 6.78 17.92
C PRO A 213 8.13 6.64 17.15
N ASN A 214 8.42 5.43 16.65
CA ASN A 214 9.57 5.18 15.79
C ASN A 214 9.25 5.34 14.31
N ASN A 215 7.97 5.30 13.96
CA ASN A 215 7.49 5.26 12.59
C ASN A 215 6.45 6.35 12.34
N PHE A 216 6.36 6.80 11.09
CA PHE A 216 5.27 7.64 10.61
C PHE A 216 4.64 7.04 9.35
N LYS A 217 3.37 7.39 9.12
CA LYS A 217 2.61 6.91 7.96
C LYS A 217 2.46 8.00 6.91
N VAL A 218 2.61 7.59 5.65
CA VAL A 218 2.34 8.42 4.48
C VAL A 218 1.40 7.69 3.53
N GLN A 219 0.34 8.34 3.06
CA GLN A 219 -0.59 7.73 2.12
C GLN A 219 -0.58 8.40 0.74
N VAL A 220 -0.73 7.58 -0.29
CA VAL A 220 -0.76 7.97 -1.71
C VAL A 220 -2.12 7.57 -2.33
N THR A 221 -2.83 8.48 -2.99
CA THR A 221 -2.70 9.94 -2.92
C THR A 221 -3.40 10.47 -1.67
N ALA A 222 -3.23 11.75 -1.34
CA ALA A 222 -3.98 12.36 -0.24
C ALA A 222 -5.51 12.31 -0.43
N LYS A 223 -6.00 12.08 -1.65
CA LYS A 223 -7.42 11.97 -1.97
C LYS A 223 -7.94 10.55 -1.79
N SER A 224 -7.26 9.56 -2.39
CA SER A 224 -7.71 8.17 -2.40
C SER A 224 -7.25 7.38 -1.17
N LYS A 225 -6.04 7.66 -0.70
CA LYS A 225 -5.44 7.08 0.51
C LYS A 225 -5.42 5.54 0.51
N HIS A 226 -5.26 4.94 -0.66
CA HIS A 226 -5.25 3.48 -0.82
C HIS A 226 -3.89 2.89 -0.45
N ALA A 227 -2.82 3.35 -1.10
CA ALA A 227 -1.47 2.93 -0.78
C ALA A 227 -0.98 3.66 0.47
N GLU A 228 -0.45 2.91 1.43
CA GLU A 228 0.18 3.46 2.62
C GLU A 228 1.63 2.99 2.71
N PHE A 229 2.48 3.86 3.25
CA PHE A 229 3.89 3.61 3.48
C PHE A 229 4.18 3.91 4.94
N ILE A 230 4.72 2.93 5.65
CA ILE A 230 5.22 3.09 7.01
C ILE A 230 6.72 3.34 6.92
N ILE A 231 7.19 4.39 7.57
CA ILE A 231 8.54 4.89 7.38
C ILE A 231 9.20 5.06 8.74
N ASP A 232 10.42 4.53 8.89
CA ASP A 232 11.26 4.75 10.05
C ASP A 232 11.58 6.25 10.16
N LEU A 233 11.20 6.85 11.28
CA LEU A 233 11.25 8.30 11.49
C LEU A 233 12.68 8.86 11.47
N VAL A 234 13.69 8.01 11.71
CA VAL A 234 15.09 8.40 11.80
C VAL A 234 15.83 8.08 10.52
N ARG A 235 15.72 6.84 10.04
CA ARG A 235 16.44 6.34 8.87
C ARG A 235 15.78 6.75 7.57
N GLY A 236 14.45 6.91 7.57
CA GLY A 236 13.66 7.15 6.37
C GLY A 236 13.49 5.92 5.49
N ASP A 237 13.81 4.72 5.99
CA ASP A 237 13.57 3.45 5.31
C ASP A 237 12.10 3.05 5.47
N PHE A 238 11.55 2.32 4.48
CA PHE A 238 10.25 1.70 4.67
C PHE A 238 10.32 0.60 5.73
N VAL A 239 9.32 0.54 6.59
CA VAL A 239 9.11 -0.53 7.56
C VAL A 239 8.14 -1.52 6.95
N THR A 240 8.67 -2.55 6.30
CA THR A 240 7.88 -3.54 5.56
C THR A 240 8.26 -4.97 5.89
N GLN A 241 7.26 -5.83 6.02
CA GLN A 241 7.46 -7.27 6.21
C GLN A 241 8.26 -7.89 5.06
N TRP A 242 8.19 -7.32 3.86
CA TRP A 242 8.86 -7.87 2.69
C TRP A 242 10.39 -7.83 2.77
N ASP A 243 10.95 -7.02 3.67
CA ASP A 243 12.39 -6.97 3.93
C ASP A 243 12.87 -8.11 4.86
N VAL A 244 11.95 -8.78 5.57
CA VAL A 244 12.27 -9.83 6.54
C VAL A 244 11.65 -11.20 6.22
N LEU A 245 10.64 -11.26 5.34
CA LEU A 245 10.04 -12.52 4.92
C LEU A 245 11.05 -13.41 4.19
N LYS A 246 11.12 -14.67 4.62
CA LYS A 246 12.02 -15.69 4.08
C LYS A 246 11.35 -16.40 2.90
N LYS A 247 12.17 -16.96 2.00
CA LYS A 247 11.72 -17.80 0.90
C LYS A 247 12.16 -19.24 1.14
N LEU A 248 11.27 -20.17 0.85
CA LEU A 248 11.54 -21.60 0.79
C LEU A 248 12.22 -21.95 -0.55
N ASP A 249 12.86 -23.12 -0.63
CA ASP A 249 13.58 -23.58 -1.83
C ASP A 249 12.68 -23.68 -3.07
N ASN A 250 11.38 -23.91 -2.88
CA ASN A 250 10.39 -23.97 -3.95
C ASN A 250 9.87 -22.57 -4.39
N GLY A 251 10.46 -21.49 -3.86
CA GLY A 251 10.13 -20.11 -4.18
C GLY A 251 8.93 -19.53 -3.42
N LEU A 252 8.22 -20.33 -2.60
CA LEU A 252 7.15 -19.83 -1.73
C LEU A 252 7.69 -18.97 -0.60
N ILE A 253 6.84 -18.12 -0.03
CA ILE A 253 7.15 -17.42 1.21
C ILE A 253 7.06 -18.41 2.38
N ASP A 254 8.07 -18.42 3.25
CA ASP A 254 8.01 -19.13 4.51
C ASP A 254 7.07 -18.40 5.46
N SER A 255 5.85 -18.91 5.62
CA SER A 255 4.81 -18.32 6.46
C SER A 255 4.76 -18.93 7.87
N GLN A 256 5.69 -19.83 8.22
CA GLN A 256 5.70 -20.52 9.51
C GLN A 256 6.16 -19.57 10.63
N PRO A 257 5.32 -19.25 11.64
CA PRO A 257 5.64 -18.22 12.62
C PRO A 257 6.88 -18.50 13.49
N ASP A 258 7.19 -19.77 13.74
CA ASP A 258 8.33 -20.18 14.59
C ASP A 258 9.70 -19.92 13.96
N HIS A 259 9.75 -19.68 12.65
CA HIS A 259 10.99 -19.40 11.94
C HIS A 259 11.44 -17.94 12.07
N TYR A 260 10.64 -17.08 12.74
CA TYR A 260 10.89 -15.64 12.85
C TYR A 260 11.25 -15.23 14.28
N GLY A 261 12.38 -14.54 14.40
CA GLY A 261 12.88 -13.97 15.66
C GLY A 261 12.27 -12.62 16.01
N GLN A 262 12.61 -12.10 17.19
CA GLN A 262 12.02 -10.86 17.73
C GLN A 262 12.18 -9.65 16.82
N TYR A 263 13.36 -9.47 16.20
CA TYR A 263 13.60 -8.37 15.28
C TYR A 263 12.66 -8.44 14.06
N GLU A 264 12.54 -9.60 13.42
CA GLU A 264 11.70 -9.79 12.24
C GLU A 264 10.21 -9.59 12.58
N LEU A 265 9.77 -10.14 13.72
CA LEU A 265 8.41 -9.94 14.22
C LEU A 265 8.11 -8.47 14.50
N SER A 266 9.08 -7.67 14.96
CA SER A 266 8.89 -6.23 15.17
C SER A 266 8.64 -5.47 13.87
N ILE A 267 9.29 -5.88 12.77
CA ILE A 267 9.07 -5.31 11.44
C ILE A 267 7.70 -5.74 10.91
N ILE A 268 7.36 -7.04 11.02
CA ILE A 268 6.08 -7.59 10.55
C ILE A 268 4.89 -6.95 11.31
N ALA A 269 5.02 -6.71 12.61
CA ALA A 269 3.97 -6.09 13.41
C ALA A 269 3.65 -4.66 12.95
N ASN A 270 4.66 -3.93 12.48
CA ASN A 270 4.58 -2.52 12.13
C ASN A 270 4.39 -2.26 10.63
N THR A 271 4.30 -3.30 9.81
CA THR A 271 4.19 -3.19 8.35
C THR A 271 2.92 -2.46 7.89
N GLU A 272 2.99 -1.96 6.66
CA GLU A 272 1.91 -1.39 5.85
C GLU A 272 0.79 -2.38 5.48
N SER A 273 -0.36 -1.84 5.10
CA SER A 273 -1.53 -2.56 4.59
C SER A 273 -2.32 -1.70 3.62
N PHE A 274 -2.35 -2.08 2.34
CA PHE A 274 -3.14 -1.39 1.31
C PHE A 274 -4.63 -1.35 1.69
N ASN A 275 -5.25 -0.18 1.51
CA ASN A 275 -6.65 0.05 1.82
C ASN A 275 -7.50 -0.11 0.56
N PHE A 276 -8.50 -0.99 0.58
CA PHE A 276 -9.48 -1.10 -0.50
C PHE A 276 -10.66 -0.14 -0.34
N GLY A 277 -11.01 0.20 0.90
CA GLY A 277 -12.02 1.20 1.20
C GLY A 277 -11.54 2.63 0.96
N GLN A 278 -12.49 3.56 0.87
CA GLN A 278 -12.18 4.99 0.84
C GLN A 278 -12.08 5.48 2.28
N VAL A 279 -10.93 6.04 2.67
CA VAL A 279 -10.73 6.58 4.01
C VAL A 279 -11.79 7.65 4.32
N HIS A 280 -12.34 7.62 5.54
CA HIS A 280 -13.51 8.41 5.98
C HIS A 280 -14.87 8.03 5.37
N HIS A 281 -14.93 6.96 4.58
CA HIS A 281 -16.17 6.36 4.10
C HIS A 281 -16.47 5.05 4.84
N LYS A 282 -17.74 4.63 4.88
CA LYS A 282 -18.15 3.34 5.48
C LYS A 282 -17.45 2.13 4.87
N SER A 283 -16.95 2.25 3.64
CA SER A 283 -16.19 1.19 2.98
C SER A 283 -14.85 0.92 3.67
N HIS A 284 -14.17 1.93 4.23
CA HIS A 284 -12.92 1.71 4.96
C HIS A 284 -13.13 0.86 6.20
N TRP A 285 -14.15 1.20 7.00
CA TRP A 285 -14.53 0.37 8.15
C TRP A 285 -14.81 -1.08 7.76
N ARG A 286 -15.60 -1.29 6.70
CA ARG A 286 -16.02 -2.64 6.29
C ARG A 286 -14.92 -3.47 5.65
N LEU A 287 -13.99 -2.86 4.92
CA LEU A 287 -13.02 -3.60 4.11
C LEU A 287 -11.64 -3.67 4.74
N ASP A 288 -11.27 -2.64 5.50
CA ASP A 288 -9.91 -2.44 5.96
C ASP A 288 -9.78 -2.52 7.49
N ILE A 289 -10.85 -2.26 8.25
CA ILE A 289 -10.85 -2.32 9.72
C ILE A 289 -11.47 -3.63 10.23
N GLU A 290 -12.72 -3.91 9.86
CA GLU A 290 -13.41 -5.17 10.22
C GLU A 290 -13.12 -6.23 9.14
N HIS A 291 -11.92 -6.79 9.22
CA HIS A 291 -11.39 -7.71 8.22
C HIS A 291 -11.25 -9.15 8.75
N PRO A 292 -11.18 -10.16 7.86
CA PRO A 292 -10.86 -11.54 8.22
C PRO A 292 -9.50 -11.64 8.93
N SER A 293 -9.20 -12.78 9.53
CA SER A 293 -7.90 -12.98 10.19
C SER A 293 -6.72 -12.70 9.26
N ASP A 294 -5.70 -12.04 9.79
CA ASP A 294 -4.41 -11.92 9.13
C ASP A 294 -3.70 -13.28 9.00
N ALA A 295 -2.62 -13.36 8.24
CA ALA A 295 -1.71 -14.51 8.30
C ALA A 295 -1.23 -14.77 9.73
N GLN A 296 -1.08 -16.04 10.12
CA GLN A 296 -0.71 -16.42 11.50
C GLN A 296 0.61 -15.76 11.94
N LEU A 297 1.54 -15.57 11.02
CA LEU A 297 2.79 -14.84 11.27
C LEU A 297 2.55 -13.41 11.75
N ARG A 298 1.66 -12.66 11.08
CA ARG A 298 1.30 -11.29 11.48
C ARG A 298 0.46 -11.26 12.75
N GLN A 299 -0.41 -12.24 12.97
CA GLN A 299 -1.14 -12.38 14.23
C GLN A 299 -0.16 -12.56 15.41
N ARG A 300 0.82 -13.47 15.29
CA ARG A 300 1.87 -13.65 16.29
C ARG A 300 2.65 -12.36 16.52
N ALA A 301 3.05 -11.68 15.45
CA ALA A 301 3.81 -10.44 15.52
C ALA A 301 3.03 -9.36 16.30
N THR A 302 1.77 -9.10 15.93
CA THR A 302 0.93 -8.08 16.57
C THR A 302 0.49 -8.43 17.99
N GLN A 303 0.43 -9.72 18.35
CA GLN A 303 0.22 -10.18 19.73
C GLN A 303 1.45 -9.96 20.61
N GLN A 304 2.66 -10.21 20.09
CA GLN A 304 3.91 -10.02 20.84
C GLN A 304 4.39 -8.57 20.90
N TRP A 305 3.87 -7.73 20.01
CA TRP A 305 4.21 -6.32 19.88
C TRP A 305 2.91 -5.50 20.01
N PRO A 306 2.47 -5.17 21.23
CA PRO A 306 1.33 -4.29 21.44
C PRO A 306 1.61 -2.87 20.95
N TYR A 307 0.54 -2.10 20.72
CA TYR A 307 0.63 -0.66 20.44
C TYR A 307 0.36 0.15 21.71
N GLU A 308 0.83 1.39 21.72
CA GLU A 308 0.54 2.34 22.80
C GLU A 308 -0.75 3.10 22.44
N PRO A 309 -1.76 3.16 23.32
CA PRO A 309 -2.97 3.92 23.02
C PRO A 309 -2.69 5.41 22.76
N ASP A 310 -3.47 6.02 21.87
CA ASP A 310 -3.41 7.46 21.63
C ASP A 310 -3.78 8.24 22.90
N VAL A 311 -3.17 9.41 23.06
CA VAL A 311 -3.36 10.28 24.24
C VAL A 311 -4.78 10.82 24.38
N PHE A 312 -5.62 10.69 23.33
CA PHE A 312 -7.04 11.02 23.32
C PHE A 312 -7.95 9.79 23.20
N ASP A 313 -7.40 8.58 23.36
CA ASP A 313 -8.24 7.38 23.45
C ASP A 313 -9.25 7.57 24.59
N LYS A 314 -10.54 7.32 24.30
CA LYS A 314 -11.64 7.64 25.23
C LYS A 314 -11.77 6.64 26.36
N GLN A 315 -11.27 5.42 26.18
CA GLN A 315 -11.42 4.32 27.13
C GLN A 315 -10.14 4.15 27.95
N GLN A 316 -8.98 4.21 27.28
CA GLN A 316 -7.68 4.03 27.88
C GLN A 316 -6.67 5.00 27.25
N PRO A 317 -6.66 6.29 27.67
CA PRO A 317 -5.67 7.26 27.19
C PRO A 317 -4.25 6.76 27.45
N GLY A 318 -3.43 6.73 26.40
CA GLY A 318 -2.02 6.34 26.49
C GLY A 318 -1.07 7.52 26.29
N GLN A 319 0.15 7.21 25.86
CA GLN A 319 1.22 8.19 25.62
C GLN A 319 1.56 8.37 24.13
N TYR A 320 0.81 7.72 23.23
CA TYR A 320 1.05 7.84 21.80
C TYR A 320 0.50 9.16 21.23
N LEU A 321 1.34 9.83 20.44
CA LEU A 321 0.99 10.99 19.64
C LEU A 321 1.90 11.04 18.41
N ASP A 322 1.31 11.10 17.21
CA ASP A 322 2.09 11.24 15.97
C ASP A 322 3.00 12.47 16.00
N ILE A 323 4.28 12.26 15.67
CA ILE A 323 5.27 13.34 15.49
C ILE A 323 5.03 14.06 14.16
N VAL A 324 4.73 13.31 13.11
CA VAL A 324 4.53 13.81 11.74
C VAL A 324 3.04 13.96 11.46
N LYS A 325 2.58 15.18 11.18
CA LYS A 325 1.17 15.50 10.88
C LYS A 325 1.10 16.49 9.70
N LYS A 326 0.38 17.60 9.85
CA LYS A 326 0.24 18.63 8.79
C LYS A 326 1.55 19.30 8.40
N GLY A 327 2.59 19.25 9.24
CA GLY A 327 3.92 19.75 8.87
C GLY A 327 4.60 18.86 7.83
N GLY A 328 4.16 17.61 7.67
CA GLY A 328 4.66 16.67 6.66
C GLY A 328 6.19 16.55 6.74
N PRO A 329 6.93 16.75 5.63
CA PRO A 329 8.40 16.70 5.65
C PRO A 329 9.05 17.60 6.69
N ARG A 330 8.45 18.75 7.03
CA ARG A 330 9.01 19.65 8.06
C ARG A 330 9.03 19.01 9.44
N ASP A 331 8.01 18.22 9.77
CA ASP A 331 7.95 17.51 11.06
C ASP A 331 9.06 16.46 11.14
N VAL A 332 9.28 15.72 10.04
CA VAL A 332 10.36 14.73 9.93
C VAL A 332 11.72 15.39 10.15
N TYR A 333 12.04 16.44 9.41
CA TYR A 333 13.33 17.11 9.52
C TYR A 333 13.54 17.76 10.89
N ALA A 334 12.52 18.43 11.44
CA ALA A 334 12.61 19.03 12.76
C ALA A 334 12.85 17.99 13.86
N TRP A 335 12.25 16.80 13.75
CA TRP A 335 12.49 15.70 14.69
C TRP A 335 13.91 15.12 14.55
N GLN A 336 14.39 14.96 13.32
CA GLN A 336 15.72 14.43 13.04
C GLN A 336 16.85 15.35 13.56
N GLU A 337 16.61 16.67 13.64
CA GLU A 337 17.53 17.63 14.30
C GLU A 337 17.73 17.36 15.79
N ILE A 338 16.79 16.68 16.47
CA ILE A 338 16.86 16.43 17.90
C ILE A 338 17.88 15.33 18.20
N PRO A 339 18.92 15.60 19.02
CA PRO A 339 19.90 14.60 19.42
C PRO A 339 19.24 13.39 20.09
N LEU A 340 19.69 12.18 19.78
CA LEU A 340 19.09 10.93 20.28
C LEU A 340 18.90 10.94 21.81
N ALA A 341 19.90 11.40 22.55
CA ALA A 341 19.86 11.47 24.02
C ALA A 341 18.78 12.42 24.58
N GLN A 342 18.25 13.35 23.77
CA GLN A 342 17.25 14.34 24.18
C GLN A 342 15.84 14.00 23.70
N ARG A 343 15.69 13.06 22.75
CA ARG A 343 14.40 12.79 22.08
C ARG A 343 13.28 12.41 23.04
N GLN A 344 13.57 11.60 24.06
CA GLN A 344 12.58 11.22 25.05
C GLN A 344 12.04 12.43 25.82
N GLU A 345 12.92 13.29 26.34
CA GLU A 345 12.51 14.50 27.06
C GLU A 345 11.74 15.46 26.15
N VAL A 346 12.23 15.68 24.93
CA VAL A 346 11.60 16.55 23.94
C VAL A 346 10.21 16.03 23.54
N TYR A 347 10.04 14.71 23.40
CA TYR A 347 8.74 14.11 23.12
C TYR A 347 7.75 14.30 24.27
N HIS A 348 8.18 14.11 25.52
CA HIS A 348 7.30 14.38 26.67
C HIS A 348 6.88 15.86 26.73
N ASN A 349 7.79 16.79 26.43
CA ASN A 349 7.46 18.22 26.36
C ASN A 349 6.50 18.53 25.20
N TYR A 350 6.68 17.86 24.06
CA TYR A 350 5.77 17.96 22.92
C TYR A 350 4.37 17.48 23.30
N LEU A 351 4.28 16.32 23.96
CA LEU A 351 3.02 15.74 24.42
C LEU A 351 2.26 16.68 25.37
N ALA A 352 2.96 17.18 26.40
CA ALA A 352 2.39 18.11 27.38
C ALA A 352 1.92 19.42 26.73
N ASN A 353 2.68 19.95 25.76
CA ASN A 353 2.27 21.12 25.01
C ASN A 353 1.03 20.85 24.16
N TYR A 354 0.99 19.71 23.47
CA TYR A 354 -0.09 19.35 22.57
C TYR A 354 -1.42 19.21 23.31
N GLN A 355 -1.43 18.59 24.49
CA GLN A 355 -2.64 18.45 25.31
C GLN A 355 -3.22 19.82 25.72
N ASN A 356 -2.36 20.80 25.98
CA ASN A 356 -2.73 22.15 26.43
C ASN A 356 -2.94 23.17 25.30
N SER A 357 -2.60 22.82 24.06
CA SER A 357 -2.63 23.74 22.91
C SER A 357 -3.95 23.66 22.13
N ARG A 358 -4.37 24.79 21.54
CA ARG A 358 -5.45 24.84 20.53
C ARG A 358 -4.98 24.40 19.13
N SER A 359 -3.68 24.19 18.93
CA SER A 359 -3.05 23.88 17.64
C SER A 359 -2.74 22.40 17.43
N ARG A 360 -3.62 21.53 17.93
CA ARG A 360 -3.54 20.05 17.93
C ARG A 360 -3.49 19.38 16.55
N SER A 361 -3.21 20.08 15.46
CA SER A 361 -3.08 19.46 14.14
C SER A 361 -1.81 19.84 13.39
N LEU A 362 -0.97 20.72 13.96
CA LEU A 362 0.13 21.34 13.22
C LEU A 362 1.41 20.50 13.13
N GLY A 363 1.54 19.42 13.92
CA GLY A 363 2.73 18.55 13.92
C GLY A 363 3.88 19.05 14.80
N PHE A 364 4.98 18.27 14.86
CA PHE A 364 6.13 18.53 15.71
C PHE A 364 6.93 19.79 15.34
N ALA A 365 7.08 20.10 14.04
CA ALA A 365 7.88 21.25 13.59
C ALA A 365 7.34 22.56 14.18
N LYS A 366 6.01 22.68 14.31
CA LYS A 366 5.40 23.87 14.90
C LYS A 366 5.73 24.02 16.38
N PHE A 367 5.75 22.92 17.12
CA PHE A 367 6.18 22.90 18.51
C PHE A 367 7.65 23.31 18.63
N ALA A 368 8.53 22.73 17.80
CA ALA A 368 9.95 23.06 17.81
C ALA A 368 10.21 24.55 17.52
N GLU A 369 9.49 25.16 16.57
CA GLU A 369 9.55 26.61 16.31
C GLU A 369 9.14 27.45 17.51
N GLN A 370 8.06 27.06 18.20
CA GLN A 370 7.58 27.76 19.39
C GLN A 370 8.60 27.71 20.53
N GLN A 371 9.25 26.55 20.71
CA GLN A 371 10.32 26.40 21.71
C GLN A 371 11.55 27.25 21.37
N LYS A 372 11.99 27.27 20.09
CA LYS A 372 13.10 28.12 19.63
C LYS A 372 12.78 29.61 19.90
N ILE A 373 11.58 30.08 19.57
CA ILE A 373 11.15 31.47 19.82
C ILE A 373 11.11 31.80 21.33
N ALA A 374 10.61 30.87 22.16
CA ALA A 374 10.54 31.06 23.61
C ALA A 374 11.94 31.17 24.23
N ALA A 375 12.89 30.33 23.80
CA ALA A 375 14.27 30.37 24.25
C ALA A 375 14.95 31.70 23.90
N THR A 376 14.79 32.19 22.66
CA THR A 376 15.36 33.50 22.24
C THR A 376 14.80 34.66 23.06
N LYS A 377 13.49 34.65 23.38
CA LYS A 377 12.88 35.68 24.22
C LYS A 377 13.39 35.65 25.66
N ALA A 378 13.56 34.46 26.23
CA ALA A 378 14.11 34.30 27.58
C ALA A 378 15.56 34.79 27.66
N GLU A 379 16.38 34.51 26.65
CA GLU A 379 17.75 35.01 26.57
C GLU A 379 17.81 36.53 26.41
N ALA A 380 16.92 37.11 25.59
CA ALA A 380 16.81 38.55 25.44
C ALA A 380 16.35 39.25 26.74
N ALA A 381 15.46 38.62 27.52
CA ALA A 381 15.03 39.15 28.82
C ALA A 381 16.18 39.14 29.84
N LYS A 382 16.93 38.04 29.94
CA LYS A 382 18.11 37.95 30.82
C LYS A 382 19.18 38.99 30.48
N LYS A 383 19.50 39.17 29.20
CA LYS A 383 20.46 40.21 28.75
C LYS A 383 19.98 41.64 28.99
N LYS A 384 18.67 41.85 29.17
CA LYS A 384 18.12 43.15 29.52
C LYS A 384 18.21 43.38 31.03
N GLU A 385 17.88 42.39 31.84
CA GLU A 385 18.08 42.43 33.30
C GLU A 385 19.55 42.67 33.67
N GLU A 386 20.50 42.00 33.01
CA GLU A 386 21.95 42.20 33.20
C GLU A 386 22.48 43.56 32.72
N ARG A 387 21.70 44.33 31.94
CA ARG A 387 22.05 45.69 31.50
C ARG A 387 21.41 46.77 32.35
N ASP A 388 20.33 46.43 33.04
CA ASP A 388 19.58 47.32 33.93
C ASP A 388 20.07 47.19 35.40
N GLU A 389 20.93 46.20 35.71
CA GLU A 389 21.81 46.09 36.89
C GLU A 389 23.18 46.74 36.65
#